data_AF-A0A518VC69-F1
#
_entry.id   AF-A0A518VC69-F1
#
_cell.length_a   1.000
_cell.length_b   1.000
_cell.length_c   1.000
_cell.angle_alpha   90.00
_cell.angle_beta   90.00
_cell.angle_gamma   90.00
#
_symmetry.space_group_name_H-M   'P 1'
#
loop_
_entity.id
_entity.type
_entity.pdbx_description
1 polymer ?
#
loop_
_entity_poly.entity_id
_entity_poly.type
_entity_poly.pdbx_seq_one_letter_code
_entity_poly.pdbx_strand_id
1 'polypeptide(L)'
;MVAKSQYTQNEVNSWLESYQCKLLSPYVNQKSELVYSCKCGKEIRSTFQRLKKYCKDPYCINCRREENRKKIYEEVIEVIMKYNL
;
A
#
# COMPACT_ATOMS: atom_id res chain seq x y z
N MET A 1 -12.22 -27.93 0.30
CA MET A 1 -12.65 -26.93 -0.70
C MET A 1 -11.89 -25.63 -0.42
N VAL A 2 -10.96 -25.23 -1.29
CA VAL A 2 -10.26 -23.94 -1.13
C VAL A 2 -11.28 -22.84 -1.43
N ALA A 3 -11.57 -21.99 -0.44
CA ALA A 3 -12.49 -20.87 -0.61
C ALA A 3 -12.03 -20.02 -1.81
N LYS A 4 -12.91 -19.81 -2.79
CA LYS A 4 -12.62 -19.04 -4.01
C LYS A 4 -12.21 -17.63 -3.60
N SER A 5 -10.99 -17.21 -3.95
CA SER A 5 -10.52 -15.86 -3.63
C SER A 5 -11.31 -14.84 -4.43
N GLN A 6 -11.67 -13.72 -3.79
CA GLN A 6 -12.38 -12.62 -4.46
C GLN A 6 -11.52 -11.92 -5.53
N TYR A 7 -10.20 -12.04 -5.42
CA TYR A 7 -9.21 -11.42 -6.30
C TYR A 7 -8.35 -12.50 -6.96
N THR A 8 -7.79 -12.18 -8.11
CA THR A 8 -6.84 -12.99 -8.87
C THR A 8 -5.40 -12.56 -8.58
N GLN A 9 -4.44 -13.41 -8.97
CA GLN A 9 -3.01 -13.10 -8.88
C GLN A 9 -2.65 -11.77 -9.57
N ASN A 10 -3.19 -11.54 -10.76
CA ASN A 10 -2.89 -10.34 -11.55
C ASN A 10 -3.46 -9.08 -10.90
N GLU A 11 -4.69 -9.14 -10.37
CA GLU A 11 -5.29 -7.99 -9.66
C GLU A 11 -4.49 -7.60 -8.41
N VAL A 12 -3.97 -8.57 -7.67
CA VAL A 12 -3.11 -8.31 -6.51
C VAL A 12 -1.78 -7.68 -6.94
N ASN A 13 -1.17 -8.18 -8.01
CA ASN A 13 0.06 -7.62 -8.57
C ASN A 13 -0.14 -6.17 -9.01
N SER A 14 -1.15 -5.92 -9.86
CA SER A 14 -1.43 -4.58 -10.37
C SER A 14 -1.77 -3.59 -9.25
N TRP A 15 -2.47 -4.04 -8.20
CA TRP A 15 -2.74 -3.18 -7.05
C TRP A 15 -1.47 -2.86 -6.23
N LEU A 16 -0.54 -3.80 -6.04
CA LEU A 16 0.72 -3.50 -5.36
C LEU A 16 1.59 -2.57 -6.22
N GLU A 17 1.67 -2.82 -7.52
CA GLU A 17 2.46 -2.04 -8.47
C GLU A 17 1.98 -0.59 -8.60
N SER A 18 0.67 -0.33 -8.43
CA SER A 18 0.15 1.04 -8.40
C SER A 18 0.68 1.87 -7.22
N TYR A 19 1.22 1.22 -6.19
CA TYR A 19 1.94 1.85 -5.07
C TYR A 19 3.45 1.60 -5.14
N GLN A 20 3.99 1.24 -6.31
CA GLN A 20 5.41 0.91 -6.50
C GLN A 20 5.89 -0.20 -5.55
N CYS A 21 4.98 -1.04 -5.09
CA CYS A 21 5.27 -2.22 -4.28
C CYS A 21 5.28 -3.45 -5.21
N LYS A 22 6.02 -4.49 -4.83
CA LYS A 22 6.18 -5.70 -5.68
C LYS A 22 5.85 -6.95 -4.89
N LEU A 23 5.00 -7.80 -5.45
CA LEU A 23 4.69 -9.09 -4.85
C LEU A 23 5.91 -10.02 -4.91
N LEU A 24 6.20 -10.69 -3.80
CA LEU A 24 7.34 -11.61 -3.66
C LEU A 24 6.92 -13.08 -3.55
N SER A 25 5.65 -13.35 -3.21
CA SER A 25 5.11 -14.71 -3.09
C SER A 25 3.87 -14.91 -3.97
N PRO A 26 3.59 -16.14 -4.46
CA PRO A 26 2.32 -16.44 -5.10
C PRO A 26 1.13 -16.08 -4.21
N TYR A 27 0.08 -15.52 -4.79
CA TYR A 27 -1.15 -15.19 -4.10
C TYR A 27 -2.07 -16.42 -4.04
N VAL A 28 -2.47 -16.79 -2.83
CA VAL A 28 -3.35 -17.95 -2.59
C VAL A 28 -4.81 -17.51 -2.43
N ASN A 29 -5.07 -16.64 -1.46
CA ASN A 29 -6.37 -16.00 -1.23
C ASN A 29 -6.22 -14.80 -0.28
N GLN A 30 -7.31 -14.06 -0.08
CA GLN A 30 -7.29 -12.78 0.65
C GLN A 30 -6.92 -12.90 2.14
N LYS A 31 -7.10 -14.07 2.75
CA LYS A 31 -6.82 -14.32 4.18
C LYS A 31 -5.47 -15.00 4.40
N SER A 32 -4.85 -15.54 3.35
CA SER A 32 -3.54 -16.16 3.43
C SER A 32 -2.44 -15.11 3.56
N GLU A 33 -1.30 -15.50 4.12
CA GLU A 33 -0.12 -14.65 4.18
C GLU A 33 0.29 -14.23 2.75
N LEU A 34 0.56 -12.93 2.62
CA LEU A 34 1.03 -12.27 1.42
C LEU A 34 2.39 -11.64 1.75
N VAL A 35 3.43 -12.04 1.02
CA VAL A 35 4.77 -11.47 1.14
C VAL A 35 5.03 -10.56 -0.06
N TYR A 36 5.39 -9.30 0.21
CA TYR A 36 5.65 -8.30 -0.82
C TYR A 36 6.71 -7.30 -0.35
N SER A 37 7.39 -6.63 -1.28
CA SER A 37 8.29 -5.52 -0.97
C SER A 37 7.59 -4.18 -1.11
N CYS A 38 7.78 -3.30 -0.13
CA CYS A 38 7.42 -1.90 -0.20
C CYS A 38 8.22 -1.16 -1.29
N LYS A 39 7.80 0.05 -1.67
CA LYS A 39 8.55 0.94 -2.58
C LYS A 39 10.01 1.22 -2.20
N CYS A 40 10.35 1.12 -0.90
CA CYS A 40 11.73 1.25 -0.41
C CYS A 40 12.51 -0.07 -0.38
N GLY A 41 11.96 -1.16 -0.91
CA GLY A 41 12.58 -2.49 -0.91
C GLY A 41 12.36 -3.31 0.38
N LYS A 42 11.82 -2.73 1.46
CA LYS A 42 11.54 -3.47 2.70
C LYS A 42 10.46 -4.54 2.48
N GLU A 43 10.76 -5.78 2.84
CA GLU A 43 9.79 -6.88 2.87
C GLU A 43 8.71 -6.64 3.93
N ILE A 44 7.46 -6.94 3.57
CA ILE A 44 6.28 -6.86 4.43
C ILE A 44 5.51 -8.17 4.31
N ARG A 45 5.04 -8.65 5.46
CA ARG A 45 4.11 -9.77 5.59
C ARG A 45 2.77 -9.25 6.08
N SER A 46 1.70 -9.55 5.34
CA SER A 46 0.34 -9.12 5.66
C SER A 46 -0.66 -10.08 5.01
N THR A 47 -1.94 -9.71 4.97
CA THR A 47 -2.96 -10.38 4.16
C THR A 47 -3.57 -9.37 3.19
N PHE A 48 -3.96 -9.82 1.99
CA PHE A 48 -4.55 -8.90 1.01
C PHE A 48 -5.87 -8.29 1.52
N GLN A 49 -6.66 -9.04 2.31
CA GLN A 49 -7.85 -8.53 2.97
C GLN A 49 -7.53 -7.35 3.91
N ARG A 50 -6.46 -7.48 4.72
CA ARG A 50 -6.04 -6.40 5.63
C ARG A 50 -5.66 -5.14 4.85
N LEU A 51 -4.86 -5.32 3.81
CA LEU A 51 -4.38 -4.23 2.97
C LEU A 51 -5.53 -3.51 2.27
N LYS A 52 -6.44 -4.24 1.63
CA LYS A 52 -7.50 -3.66 0.81
C LYS A 52 -8.64 -3.04 1.62
N LYS A 53 -8.99 -3.61 2.77
CA LYS A 53 -10.14 -3.18 3.57
C LYS A 53 -9.81 -2.19 4.68
N TYR A 54 -8.63 -2.32 5.29
CA TYR A 54 -8.31 -1.60 6.53
C TYR A 54 -7.09 -0.68 6.42
N CYS A 55 -6.31 -0.78 5.33
CA CYS A 55 -5.15 0.07 5.13
C CYS A 55 -5.42 1.06 3.99
N LYS A 56 -4.92 2.29 4.12
CA LYS A 56 -4.95 3.28 3.03
C LYS A 56 -3.95 2.95 1.91
N ASP A 57 -2.89 2.24 2.27
CA ASP A 57 -1.73 1.96 1.44
C ASP A 57 -1.02 0.68 1.91
N PRO A 58 -0.26 0.01 1.02
CA PRO A 58 0.58 -1.12 1.37
C PRO A 58 1.98 -0.71 1.88
N TYR A 59 2.22 0.56 2.22
CA TYR A 59 3.56 1.01 2.58
C TYR A 59 4.01 0.50 3.94
N CYS A 60 5.32 0.32 4.10
CA CYS A 60 5.93 0.19 5.41
C CYS A 60 5.72 1.47 6.23
N ILE A 61 5.87 1.37 7.55
CA ILE A 61 5.65 2.51 8.46
C ILE A 61 6.50 3.74 8.12
N ASN A 62 7.74 3.55 7.64
CA ASN A 62 8.64 4.65 7.31
C ASN A 62 8.16 5.40 6.07
N CYS A 63 7.87 4.69 4.98
CA CYS A 63 7.33 5.29 3.76
C CYS A 63 5.98 5.95 4.01
N ARG A 64 5.13 5.38 4.86
CA ARG A 64 3.85 5.99 5.23
C ARG A 64 4.01 7.31 6.00
N ARG A 65 4.94 7.35 6.95
CA ARG A 65 5.27 8.58 7.69
C ARG A 65 5.85 9.64 6.75
N GLU A 66 6.70 9.23 5.82
CA GLU A 66 7.24 10.13 4.81
C GLU A 66 6.15 10.72 3.90
N GLU A 67 5.25 9.87 3.41
CA GLU A 67 4.10 10.27 2.58
C GLU A 67 3.18 11.26 3.32
N ASN A 68 2.88 10.98 4.58
CA ASN A 68 2.07 11.88 5.39
C ASN A 68 2.76 13.23 5.63
N ARG A 69 4.09 13.25 5.85
CA ARG A 69 4.82 14.52 5.98
C ARG A 69 4.74 15.33 4.69
N LYS A 70 4.95 14.70 3.53
CA LYS A 70 4.85 15.37 2.22
C LYS A 70 3.48 16.04 2.04
N LYS A 71 2.40 15.31 2.33
CA LYS A 71 1.03 15.86 2.28
C LYS A 71 0.84 17.05 3.20
N ILE A 72 1.32 16.97 4.44
CA ILE A 72 1.23 18.09 5.39
C ILE A 72 1.99 19.32 4.85
N TYR A 73 3.18 19.13 4.27
CA TYR A 73 3.92 20.23 3.67
C TYR A 73 3.17 20.85 2.48
N GLU A 74 2.59 20.03 1.60
CA GLU A 74 1.76 20.48 0.47
C GLU A 74 0.54 21.28 0.98
N GLU A 75 -0.20 20.76 1.96
CA GLU A 75 -1.34 21.45 2.58
C GLU A 75 -0.92 22.80 3.20
N VAL A 76 0.24 22.86 3.87
CA VAL A 76 0.76 24.11 4.45
C VAL A 76 1.13 25.11 3.35
N ILE A 77 1.78 24.67 2.27
CA ILE A 77 2.14 25.52 1.13
C ILE A 77 0.88 26.11 0.49
N GLU A 78 -0.15 25.28 0.28
CA GLU A 78 -1.44 25.72 -0.27
C GLU A 78 -2.08 26.82 0.60
N VAL A 79 -2.03 26.65 1.92
CA VAL A 79 -2.53 27.67 2.85
C VAL A 79 -1.72 28.96 2.75
N ILE A 80 -0.39 28.89 2.77
CA ILE A 80 0.47 30.08 2.65
C ILE A 80 0.17 30.84 1.35
N MET A 81 0.12 30.12 0.22
CA MET A 81 -0.19 30.70 -1.09
C MET A 81 -1.59 31.31 -1.16
N LYS A 82 -2.59 30.67 -0.54
CA LYS A 82 -3.97 31.18 -0.51
C LYS A 82 -4.09 32.49 0.25
N TYR A 83 -3.28 32.70 1.29
CA TYR A 83 -3.35 33.87 2.16
C TYR A 83 -2.23 34.89 1.92
N ASN A 84 -1.35 34.70 0.92
CA ASN A 84 -0.18 35.54 0.63
C ASN A 84 0.64 35.90 1.89
N LEU A 85 0.80 34.92 2.79
CA LEU A 85 1.69 35.01 3.95
C LEU A 85 3.16 34.90 3.51
#